data_AF-S3V5Y1-F1
#
_entry.id   AF-S3V5Y1-F1
#
_cell.length_a   1.000
_cell.length_b   1.000
_cell.length_c   1.000
_cell.angle_alpha   90.00
_cell.angle_beta   90.00
_cell.angle_gamma   90.00
#
_symmetry.space_group_name_H-M   'P 1'
#
loop_
_entity.id
_entity.type
_entity.pdbx_description
1 polymer ?
#
loop_
_entity_poly.entity_id
_entity_poly.type
_entity_poly.pdbx_seq_one_letter_code
_entity_poly.pdbx_strand_id
1 'polypeptide(L)'
;MKRGVYFFLIFVFSFRIHAVPKTFGALGSEIDYLDFGRSLVTPFSYSVSSIFHEEYGAFNLFDSDPKTHWYSASSLNPEWITVDFGSKRLINGIELVVPVFRGKRSVDEYEIQVLYQETWKTIFKNDRVELVNTHRIPPMDASLVRIYFPKKEDKSIVISEFKVLLNDIPLNEVPKRLTGYMYPVPEGLLPPKEAQLPGAPREYRNGIHKGLDIYFKKEKDGTTRKLTFSDSLISPGDGIVVRADLDYVPMTVSEFQFHSAQAQKNGVTYVEKDFGGRQVWIDHGNGVMSSFNHLSSIKKGLGIGSNVKAGEEIGTAGNSGLIGEAKESDENIHLHFEIWVDGEYLGAGVSGPQMRKLLQFFFSRSEFLLK
;
A
#
# COMPACT_ATOMS: atom_id res chain seq x y z
N MET A 1 68.79 -36.11 -20.70
CA MET A 1 67.33 -35.83 -20.82
C MET A 1 66.71 -35.78 -19.43
N LYS A 2 66.58 -34.58 -18.85
CA LYS A 2 65.97 -34.36 -17.52
C LYS A 2 64.50 -33.94 -17.72
N ARG A 3 63.57 -34.69 -17.12
CA ARG A 3 62.14 -34.38 -17.06
C ARG A 3 61.91 -33.30 -16.01
N GLY A 4 61.33 -32.17 -16.41
CA GLY A 4 60.85 -31.12 -15.50
C GLY A 4 59.44 -31.44 -15.04
N VAL A 5 59.25 -31.57 -13.73
CA VAL A 5 57.94 -31.67 -13.07
C VAL A 5 57.49 -30.25 -12.73
N TYR A 6 56.39 -29.79 -13.31
CA TYR A 6 55.76 -28.52 -12.95
C TYR A 6 54.87 -28.73 -11.72
N PHE A 7 55.18 -28.04 -10.61
CA PHE A 7 54.30 -27.93 -9.45
C PHE A 7 53.21 -26.91 -9.74
N PHE A 8 51.95 -27.34 -9.75
CA PHE A 8 50.79 -26.45 -9.80
C PHE A 8 50.48 -25.97 -8.37
N LEU A 9 50.72 -24.70 -8.08
CA LEU A 9 50.29 -24.07 -6.83
C LEU A 9 48.77 -23.86 -6.90
N ILE A 10 48.01 -24.62 -6.12
CA ILE A 10 46.56 -24.39 -5.95
C ILE A 10 46.40 -23.26 -4.92
N PHE A 11 46.05 -22.06 -5.39
CA PHE A 11 45.57 -20.99 -4.52
C PHE A 11 44.16 -21.35 -4.04
N VAL A 12 44.04 -21.76 -2.77
CA VAL A 12 42.76 -21.88 -2.09
C VAL A 12 42.31 -20.47 -1.69
N PHE A 13 41.45 -19.86 -2.52
CA PHE A 13 40.73 -18.65 -2.12
C PHE A 13 39.72 -19.04 -1.04
N SER A 14 39.96 -18.64 0.22
CA SER A 14 38.91 -18.65 1.23
C SER A 14 37.95 -17.50 0.93
N PHE A 15 36.82 -17.81 0.31
CA PHE A 15 35.70 -16.89 0.28
C PHE A 15 35.20 -16.75 1.73
N ARG A 16 35.52 -15.63 2.38
CA ARG A 16 34.70 -15.15 3.49
C ARG A 16 33.32 -14.88 2.90
N ILE A 17 32.38 -15.78 3.17
CA ILE A 17 30.96 -15.54 2.99
C ILE A 17 30.66 -14.29 3.84
N HIS A 18 30.63 -13.13 3.19
CA HIS A 18 30.01 -11.97 3.80
C HIS A 18 28.54 -12.33 3.92
N ALA A 19 28.04 -12.30 5.15
CA ALA A 19 26.62 -12.44 5.39
C ALA A 19 25.88 -11.49 4.44
N VAL A 20 24.91 -12.03 3.69
CA VAL A 20 23.98 -11.25 2.88
C VAL A 20 23.41 -10.15 3.78
N PRO A 21 23.44 -8.86 3.39
CA PRO A 21 22.79 -7.82 4.18
C PRO A 21 21.33 -8.23 4.38
N LYS A 22 20.89 -8.19 5.64
CA LYS A 22 19.51 -8.53 6.02
C LYS A 22 18.54 -7.80 5.08
N THR A 23 17.66 -8.57 4.46
CA THR A 23 16.52 -8.05 3.71
C THR A 23 15.63 -7.26 4.68
N PHE A 24 15.41 -5.98 4.40
CA PHE A 24 14.51 -5.15 5.20
C PHE A 24 13.28 -4.81 4.35
N GLY A 25 12.17 -5.45 4.71
CA GLY A 25 10.81 -5.11 4.30
C GLY A 25 10.02 -4.78 5.57
N ALA A 26 10.18 -3.57 6.06
CA ALA A 26 9.38 -2.91 7.09
C ALA A 26 9.44 -1.41 6.78
N LEU A 27 8.38 -0.66 7.06
CA LEU A 27 8.40 0.81 7.01
C LEU A 27 9.69 1.32 7.68
N GLY A 28 10.56 1.99 6.92
CA GLY A 28 11.85 2.51 7.42
C GLY A 28 13.14 1.78 6.95
N SER A 29 13.10 0.92 5.93
CA SER A 29 14.32 0.34 5.33
C SER A 29 15.11 1.33 4.45
N GLU A 30 16.45 1.18 4.39
CA GLU A 30 17.37 2.02 3.60
C GLU A 30 17.07 2.01 2.07
N ILE A 31 16.48 0.91 1.60
CA ILE A 31 15.93 0.74 0.26
C ILE A 31 14.52 0.19 0.45
N ASP A 32 13.53 0.81 -0.18
CA ASP A 32 12.15 0.35 -0.17
C ASP A 32 11.49 0.57 -1.53
N TYR A 33 10.29 0.02 -1.71
CA TYR A 33 9.50 0.17 -2.92
C TYR A 33 8.01 0.21 -2.62
N LEU A 34 7.26 0.81 -3.54
CA LEU A 34 5.81 0.80 -3.57
C LEU A 34 5.35 0.15 -4.86
N ASP A 35 4.54 -0.89 -4.69
CA ASP A 35 3.92 -1.63 -5.79
C ASP A 35 2.41 -1.56 -5.69
N PHE A 36 1.79 -0.84 -6.63
CA PHE A 36 0.34 -0.72 -6.75
C PHE A 36 -0.27 -1.87 -7.58
N GLY A 37 0.55 -2.82 -8.02
CA GLY A 37 0.15 -3.98 -8.78
C GLY A 37 -0.39 -3.61 -10.15
N ARG A 38 -1.51 -4.23 -10.51
CA ARG A 38 -2.21 -3.97 -11.77
C ARG A 38 -3.08 -2.71 -11.75
N SER A 39 -3.12 -1.98 -10.63
CA SER A 39 -3.69 -0.63 -10.61
C SER A 39 -2.87 0.24 -11.56
N LEU A 40 -3.48 1.17 -12.29
CA LEU A 40 -2.86 1.97 -13.38
C LEU A 40 -1.63 2.83 -12.96
N VAL A 41 -1.16 2.72 -11.72
CA VAL A 41 0.02 3.39 -11.17
C VAL A 41 1.20 2.42 -11.24
N THR A 42 2.23 2.75 -11.99
CA THR A 42 3.38 1.85 -12.13
C THR A 42 4.23 1.88 -10.85
N PRO A 43 4.76 0.73 -10.37
CA PRO A 43 5.61 0.67 -9.19
C PRO A 43 6.85 1.57 -9.31
N PHE A 44 7.35 2.00 -8.16
CA PHE A 44 8.64 2.67 -8.03
C PHE A 44 9.34 2.25 -6.74
N SER A 45 10.66 2.24 -6.78
CA SER A 45 11.53 2.06 -5.63
C SER A 45 12.14 3.40 -5.22
N TYR A 46 12.52 3.53 -3.97
CA TYR A 46 13.22 4.69 -3.46
C TYR A 46 14.29 4.30 -2.45
N SER A 47 15.28 5.17 -2.31
CA SER A 47 16.32 5.03 -1.30
C SER A 47 16.81 6.39 -0.87
N VAL A 48 17.36 6.46 0.33
CA VAL A 48 17.97 7.66 0.89
C VAL A 48 19.35 7.32 1.41
N SER A 49 20.24 8.31 1.41
CA SER A 49 21.60 8.16 1.91
C SER A 49 21.69 7.79 3.39
N SER A 50 20.74 8.28 4.20
CA SER A 50 20.69 8.03 5.63
C SER A 50 19.32 8.35 6.21
N ILE A 51 19.08 7.89 7.45
CA ILE A 51 17.89 8.22 8.23
C ILE A 51 18.30 8.60 9.66
N PHE A 52 17.59 9.56 10.25
CA PHE A 52 17.76 9.88 11.68
C PHE A 52 17.07 8.86 12.58
N HIS A 53 15.85 8.44 12.19
CA HIS A 53 15.03 7.46 12.89
C HIS A 53 14.05 6.83 11.89
N GLU A 54 13.56 5.62 12.15
CA GLU A 54 12.64 4.88 11.27
C GLU A 54 11.33 5.64 10.98
N GLU A 55 10.77 6.32 11.98
CA GLU A 55 9.56 7.16 11.88
C GLU A 55 9.74 8.35 10.92
N TYR A 56 10.98 8.78 10.71
CA TYR A 56 11.36 9.87 9.81
C TYR A 56 12.04 9.34 8.52
N GLY A 57 11.69 8.13 8.11
CA GLY A 57 12.26 7.46 6.95
C GLY A 57 11.83 8.06 5.60
N ALA A 58 12.38 7.49 4.53
CA ALA A 58 12.12 7.92 3.15
C ALA A 58 10.66 7.77 2.70
N PHE A 59 9.89 6.91 3.38
CA PHE A 59 8.47 6.68 3.11
C PHE A 59 7.64 7.98 3.14
N ASN A 60 7.95 8.87 4.09
CA ASN A 60 7.26 10.15 4.27
C ASN A 60 7.39 11.10 3.08
N LEU A 61 8.27 10.80 2.11
CA LEU A 61 8.43 11.61 0.89
C LEU A 61 7.37 11.32 -0.17
N PHE A 62 6.61 10.23 -0.03
CA PHE A 62 5.76 9.67 -1.09
C PHE A 62 4.35 9.28 -0.61
N ASP A 63 4.02 9.54 0.64
CA ASP A 63 2.72 9.22 1.27
C ASP A 63 1.61 10.25 0.95
N SER A 64 1.96 11.33 0.24
CA SER A 64 1.09 12.47 -0.07
C SER A 64 0.59 13.26 1.14
N ASP A 65 1.26 13.15 2.30
CA ASP A 65 1.02 13.99 3.47
C ASP A 65 2.15 15.01 3.68
N PRO A 66 1.93 16.30 3.37
CA PRO A 66 2.97 17.32 3.52
C PRO A 66 3.38 17.60 4.97
N LYS A 67 2.71 16.99 5.96
CA LYS A 67 3.03 17.11 7.39
C LYS A 67 4.02 16.08 7.88
N THR A 68 4.24 14.99 7.13
CA THR A 68 5.27 13.99 7.42
C THR A 68 6.54 14.37 6.67
N HIS A 69 7.71 14.03 7.22
CA HIS A 69 8.99 14.40 6.62
C HIS A 69 10.02 13.29 6.73
N TRP A 70 10.90 13.19 5.73
CA TRP A 70 12.15 12.45 5.87
C TRP A 70 13.19 13.30 6.59
N TYR A 71 13.94 12.67 7.50
CA TYR A 71 15.09 13.27 8.17
C TYR A 71 16.35 12.46 7.88
N SER A 72 17.36 13.08 7.28
CA SER A 72 18.68 12.47 7.18
C SER A 72 19.35 12.34 8.54
N ALA A 73 20.37 11.49 8.66
CA ALA A 73 21.27 11.51 9.81
C ALA A 73 21.94 12.88 9.98
N SER A 74 22.28 13.23 11.22
CA SER A 74 23.16 14.38 11.49
C SER A 74 24.59 13.97 11.18
N SER A 75 25.11 14.50 10.08
CA SER A 75 26.45 14.22 9.60
C SER A 75 26.92 15.35 8.70
N LEU A 76 28.21 15.41 8.36
CA LEU A 76 28.75 16.34 7.35
C LEU A 76 28.74 15.75 5.92
N ASN A 77 28.36 14.48 5.76
CA ASN A 77 28.38 13.83 4.46
C ASN A 77 27.27 14.37 3.55
N PRO A 78 27.51 14.51 2.24
CA PRO A 78 26.43 14.80 1.32
C PRO A 78 25.32 13.76 1.42
N GLU A 79 24.08 14.22 1.36
CA GLU A 79 22.90 13.34 1.42
C GLU A 79 22.22 13.29 0.07
N TRP A 80 21.39 12.28 -0.15
CA TRP A 80 20.64 12.13 -1.38
C TRP A 80 19.35 11.35 -1.18
N ILE A 81 18.41 11.57 -2.10
CA ILE A 81 17.18 10.78 -2.26
C ILE A 81 17.18 10.26 -3.70
N THR A 82 16.91 8.98 -3.91
CA THR A 82 16.70 8.39 -5.24
C THR A 82 15.30 7.86 -5.41
N VAL A 83 14.81 7.94 -6.65
CA VAL A 83 13.59 7.28 -7.13
C VAL A 83 13.96 6.47 -8.37
N ASP A 84 13.65 5.17 -8.35
CA ASP A 84 13.87 4.23 -9.44
C ASP A 84 12.55 3.63 -9.91
N PHE A 85 12.18 3.86 -11.15
CA PHE A 85 10.99 3.28 -11.77
C PHE A 85 11.21 1.84 -12.28
N GLY A 86 12.43 1.31 -12.17
CA GLY A 86 12.85 -0.01 -12.68
C GLY A 86 12.75 -0.16 -14.21
N SER A 87 12.31 0.90 -14.89
CA SER A 87 12.06 0.99 -16.32
C SER A 87 11.94 2.46 -16.69
N LYS A 88 12.25 2.80 -17.95
CA LYS A 88 12.22 4.19 -18.41
C LYS A 88 10.82 4.81 -18.24
N ARG A 89 10.77 6.03 -17.74
CA ARG A 89 9.59 6.90 -17.69
C ARG A 89 9.88 8.21 -18.41
N LEU A 90 8.87 8.72 -19.11
CA LEU A 90 8.91 10.10 -19.59
C LEU A 90 8.75 11.03 -18.40
N ILE A 91 9.69 11.95 -18.23
CA ILE A 91 9.71 12.93 -17.16
C ILE A 91 10.00 14.31 -17.74
N ASN A 92 9.37 15.35 -17.19
CA ASN A 92 9.63 16.74 -17.58
C ASN A 92 9.48 17.74 -16.43
N GLY A 93 9.27 17.26 -15.20
CA GLY A 93 9.27 18.11 -14.02
C GLY A 93 9.72 17.39 -12.76
N ILE A 94 10.09 18.20 -11.77
CA ILE A 94 10.42 17.77 -10.42
C ILE A 94 9.78 18.76 -9.44
N GLU A 95 9.21 18.26 -8.35
CA GLU A 95 8.78 19.07 -7.22
C GLU A 95 9.48 18.59 -5.94
N LEU A 96 9.94 19.53 -5.12
CA LEU A 96 10.55 19.26 -3.83
C LEU A 96 10.00 20.23 -2.78
N VAL A 97 9.50 19.69 -1.66
CA VAL A 97 9.00 20.48 -0.53
C VAL A 97 10.05 20.51 0.58
N VAL A 98 10.57 21.71 0.87
CA VAL A 98 11.66 21.93 1.83
C VAL A 98 11.16 22.74 3.03
N PRO A 99 10.82 22.09 4.16
CA PRO A 99 10.28 22.77 5.34
C PRO A 99 11.31 23.65 6.06
N VAL A 100 10.82 24.44 7.04
CA VAL A 100 11.70 25.15 7.97
C VAL A 100 12.16 24.12 8.99
N PHE A 101 13.46 24.00 9.17
CA PHE A 101 14.03 23.22 10.24
C PHE A 101 15.05 24.05 11.01
N ARG A 102 14.85 24.18 12.32
CA ARG A 102 15.68 24.99 13.23
C ARG A 102 15.83 26.45 12.76
N GLY A 103 14.71 27.07 12.35
CA GLY A 103 14.63 28.52 12.08
C GLY A 103 15.02 28.97 10.67
N LYS A 104 15.46 28.07 9.78
CA LYS A 104 15.69 28.37 8.35
C LYS A 104 15.27 27.21 7.44
N ARG A 105 15.31 27.39 6.12
CA ARG A 105 15.08 26.28 5.17
C ARG A 105 16.03 25.13 5.49
N SER A 106 15.53 23.90 5.39
CA SER A 106 16.35 22.75 5.78
C SER A 106 17.60 22.58 4.91
N VAL A 107 17.54 22.99 3.65
CA VAL A 107 18.67 23.02 2.72
C VAL A 107 18.76 24.37 2.04
N ASP A 108 19.98 24.80 1.76
CA ASP A 108 20.25 26.06 1.05
C ASP A 108 20.45 25.83 -0.46
N GLU A 109 20.85 24.62 -0.85
CA GLU A 109 21.01 24.22 -2.25
C GLU A 109 20.78 22.72 -2.46
N TYR A 110 20.47 22.33 -3.69
CA TYR A 110 20.45 20.93 -4.12
C TYR A 110 20.65 20.81 -5.63
N GLU A 111 20.96 19.59 -6.06
CA GLU A 111 21.10 19.23 -7.46
C GLU A 111 20.09 18.15 -7.85
N ILE A 112 19.52 18.27 -9.04
CA ILE A 112 18.74 17.21 -9.67
C ILE A 112 19.66 16.48 -10.62
N GLN A 113 19.76 15.16 -10.46
CA GLN A 113 20.70 14.33 -11.17
C GLN A 113 20.00 13.10 -11.76
N VAL A 114 20.54 12.61 -12.87
CA VAL A 114 20.12 11.36 -13.51
C VAL A 114 21.32 10.45 -13.68
N LEU A 115 21.09 9.14 -13.68
CA LEU A 115 22.14 8.18 -13.95
C LEU A 115 22.37 8.07 -15.46
N TYR A 116 23.58 8.42 -15.90
CA TYR A 116 24.04 8.35 -17.28
C TYR A 116 25.31 7.50 -17.35
N GLN A 117 25.23 6.34 -17.98
CA GLN A 117 26.38 5.43 -18.16
C GLN A 117 27.14 5.19 -16.85
N GLU A 118 26.39 4.79 -15.81
CA GLU A 118 26.91 4.53 -14.44
C GLU A 118 27.41 5.75 -13.67
N THR A 119 27.35 6.94 -14.27
CA THR A 119 27.75 8.19 -13.63
C THR A 119 26.55 9.08 -13.36
N TRP A 120 26.54 9.75 -12.21
CA TRP A 120 25.51 10.74 -11.91
C TRP A 120 25.80 12.03 -12.64
N LYS A 121 24.84 12.47 -13.46
CA LYS A 121 24.93 13.72 -14.21
C LYS A 121 23.93 14.72 -13.68
N THR A 122 24.42 15.87 -13.25
CA THR A 122 23.58 17.01 -12.87
C THR A 122 22.89 17.61 -14.09
N ILE A 123 21.57 17.68 -14.02
CA ILE A 123 20.71 18.26 -15.06
C ILE A 123 20.11 19.60 -14.61
N PHE A 124 20.09 19.86 -13.30
CA PHE A 124 19.61 21.12 -12.73
C PHE A 124 20.27 21.36 -11.36
N LYS A 125 20.49 22.63 -11.02
CA LYS A 125 20.95 23.07 -9.69
C LYS A 125 20.01 24.15 -9.17
N ASN A 126 19.64 24.07 -7.90
CA ASN A 126 18.91 25.10 -7.20
C ASN A 126 19.74 25.63 -6.03
N ASP A 127 19.98 26.93 -5.98
CA ASP A 127 20.65 27.65 -4.89
C ASP A 127 19.71 28.67 -4.20
N ARG A 128 18.44 28.69 -4.61
CA ARG A 128 17.39 29.56 -4.09
C ARG A 128 16.21 28.70 -3.66
N VAL A 129 16.38 28.04 -2.53
CA VAL A 129 15.40 27.07 -2.02
C VAL A 129 14.22 27.77 -1.35
N GLU A 130 13.04 27.54 -1.89
CA GLU A 130 11.76 27.98 -1.33
C GLU A 130 11.09 26.85 -0.53
N LEU A 131 9.89 27.09 0.02
CA LEU A 131 9.13 26.02 0.68
C LEU A 131 8.70 24.93 -0.32
N VAL A 132 8.18 25.34 -1.49
CA VAL A 132 7.79 24.44 -2.59
C VAL A 132 8.63 24.82 -3.79
N ASN A 133 9.38 23.87 -4.34
CA ASN A 133 10.29 24.11 -5.45
C ASN A 133 9.86 23.24 -6.63
N THR A 134 9.19 23.85 -7.61
CA THR A 134 8.75 23.17 -8.83
C THR A 134 9.64 23.55 -9.99
N HIS A 135 10.26 22.56 -10.62
CA HIS A 135 11.21 22.74 -11.72
C HIS A 135 10.69 22.07 -12.98
N ARG A 136 10.78 22.77 -14.11
CA ARG A 136 10.70 22.16 -15.44
C ARG A 136 12.09 21.70 -15.83
N ILE A 137 12.22 20.43 -16.19
CA ILE A 137 13.48 19.85 -16.71
C ILE A 137 13.32 19.55 -18.20
N PRO A 138 14.41 19.50 -18.98
CA PRO A 138 14.34 19.01 -20.35
C PRO A 138 13.64 17.65 -20.40
N PRO A 139 12.63 17.45 -21.26
CA PRO A 139 11.93 16.17 -21.36
C PRO A 139 12.91 15.02 -21.65
N MET A 140 12.82 13.93 -20.89
CA MET A 140 13.72 12.79 -21.02
C MET A 140 13.06 11.48 -20.61
N ASP A 141 13.66 10.36 -21.02
CA ASP A 141 13.28 9.01 -20.64
C ASP A 141 14.27 8.43 -19.60
N ALA A 142 13.97 8.60 -18.31
CA ALA A 142 14.84 8.15 -17.22
C ALA A 142 14.17 7.05 -16.38
N SER A 143 14.97 6.10 -15.89
CA SER A 143 14.53 5.13 -14.86
C SER A 143 14.82 5.66 -13.46
N LEU A 144 16.00 6.28 -13.28
CA LEU A 144 16.55 6.62 -11.98
C LEU A 144 16.82 8.13 -11.91
N VAL A 145 16.21 8.79 -10.92
CA VAL A 145 16.38 10.22 -10.62
C VAL A 145 16.91 10.36 -9.19
N ARG A 146 17.80 11.32 -8.98
CA ARG A 146 18.37 11.65 -7.66
C ARG A 146 18.27 13.12 -7.36
N ILE A 147 17.81 13.44 -6.15
CA ILE A 147 18.07 14.74 -5.53
C ILE A 147 19.33 14.59 -4.67
N TYR A 148 20.33 15.40 -4.96
CA TYR A 148 21.61 15.40 -4.25
C TYR A 148 21.73 16.69 -3.46
N PHE A 149 22.07 16.57 -2.18
CA PHE A 149 22.24 17.68 -1.26
C PHE A 149 23.71 17.80 -0.87
N PRO A 150 24.44 18.77 -1.43
CA PRO A 150 25.75 19.14 -0.91
C PRO A 150 25.58 19.65 0.53
N LYS A 151 26.09 18.92 1.53
CA LYS A 151 26.00 19.39 2.92
C LYS A 151 27.01 20.49 3.20
N LYS A 152 26.55 21.52 3.91
CA LYS A 152 27.34 22.65 4.40
C LYS A 152 27.37 22.74 5.93
N GLU A 153 26.53 21.97 6.63
CA GLU A 153 26.36 22.04 8.09
C GLU A 153 26.11 20.63 8.68
N ASP A 154 26.52 20.41 9.93
CA ASP A 154 26.27 19.16 10.68
C ASP A 154 24.87 19.18 11.32
N LYS A 155 23.86 19.01 10.48
CA LYS A 155 22.46 18.85 10.90
C LYS A 155 21.72 17.95 9.92
N SER A 156 20.61 17.39 10.37
CA SER A 156 19.68 16.65 9.50
C SER A 156 19.12 17.53 8.40
N ILE A 157 19.02 16.96 7.20
CA ILE A 157 18.20 17.46 6.11
C ILE A 157 16.79 16.94 6.32
N VAL A 158 15.81 17.84 6.19
CA VAL A 158 14.39 17.60 6.32
C VAL A 158 13.73 17.94 5.01
N ILE A 159 13.03 16.98 4.42
CA ILE A 159 12.29 17.13 3.16
C ILE A 159 10.91 16.52 3.38
N SER A 160 9.86 17.23 2.96
CA SER A 160 8.49 16.75 3.12
C SER A 160 8.05 15.91 1.92
N GLU A 161 8.39 16.29 0.70
CA GLU A 161 7.90 15.64 -0.52
C GLU A 161 8.97 15.66 -1.60
N PHE A 162 9.09 14.58 -2.36
CA PHE A 162 9.89 14.54 -3.60
C PHE A 162 9.08 13.89 -4.73
N LYS A 163 8.74 14.68 -5.75
CA LYS A 163 7.93 14.22 -6.88
C LYS A 163 8.67 14.36 -8.19
N VAL A 164 8.59 13.32 -9.00
CA VAL A 164 8.98 13.26 -10.40
C VAL A 164 7.71 13.35 -11.23
N LEU A 165 7.68 14.31 -12.16
CA LEU A 165 6.46 14.72 -12.84
C LEU A 165 6.51 14.45 -14.34
N LEU A 166 5.36 14.08 -14.89
CA LEU A 166 5.04 14.21 -16.31
C LEU A 166 3.84 15.15 -16.47
N ASN A 167 4.05 16.34 -17.04
CA ASN A 167 3.00 17.35 -17.22
C ASN A 167 2.22 17.63 -15.92
N ASP A 168 2.95 17.88 -14.84
CA ASP A 168 2.40 18.12 -13.49
C ASP A 168 1.72 16.91 -12.82
N ILE A 169 1.67 15.76 -13.49
CA ILE A 169 1.20 14.51 -12.89
C ILE A 169 2.39 13.84 -12.17
N PRO A 170 2.32 13.66 -10.85
CA PRO A 170 3.35 12.96 -10.10
C PRO A 170 3.32 11.46 -10.41
N LEU A 171 4.52 10.90 -10.62
CA LEU A 171 4.73 9.51 -11.04
C LEU A 171 5.11 8.60 -9.88
N ASN A 172 5.51 9.17 -8.74
CA ASN A 172 6.09 8.47 -7.60
C ASN A 172 5.44 8.92 -6.28
N GLU A 173 4.13 9.07 -6.28
CA GLU A 173 3.34 9.29 -5.06
C GLU A 173 2.19 8.28 -4.98
N VAL A 174 1.69 8.03 -3.78
CA VAL A 174 0.42 7.32 -3.61
C VAL A 174 -0.71 8.22 -4.12
N PRO A 175 -1.53 7.81 -5.09
CA PRO A 175 -2.61 8.66 -5.58
C PRO A 175 -3.56 9.02 -4.45
N LYS A 176 -3.91 10.31 -4.32
CA LYS A 176 -4.82 10.81 -3.27
C LYS A 176 -6.17 10.10 -3.19
N ARG A 177 -6.66 9.56 -4.31
CA ARG A 177 -7.90 8.75 -4.33
C ARG A 177 -7.78 7.44 -3.55
N LEU A 178 -6.56 7.00 -3.24
CA LEU A 178 -6.22 5.79 -2.49
C LEU A 178 -5.74 6.09 -1.07
N THR A 179 -6.03 7.28 -0.53
CA THR A 179 -5.69 7.64 0.85
C THR A 179 -6.89 8.27 1.57
N GLY A 180 -6.83 8.35 2.90
CA GLY A 180 -7.80 9.09 3.71
C GLY A 180 -9.10 8.34 4.04
N TYR A 181 -9.15 7.03 3.84
CA TYR A 181 -10.28 6.21 4.23
C TYR A 181 -10.14 5.72 5.68
N MET A 182 -11.28 5.40 6.31
CA MET A 182 -11.37 4.79 7.62
C MET A 182 -11.37 3.27 7.49
N TYR A 183 -10.81 2.57 8.49
CA TYR A 183 -10.97 1.14 8.61
C TYR A 183 -12.45 0.78 8.84
N PRO A 184 -13.02 -0.20 8.11
CA PRO A 184 -14.48 -0.43 8.07
C PRO A 184 -15.02 -1.12 9.34
N VAL A 185 -14.14 -1.53 10.25
CA VAL A 185 -14.48 -2.11 11.55
C VAL A 185 -13.96 -1.18 12.65
N PRO A 186 -14.83 -0.52 13.45
CA PRO A 186 -14.41 0.26 14.60
C PRO A 186 -13.55 -0.59 15.56
N GLU A 187 -12.36 -0.07 15.91
CA GLU A 187 -11.33 -0.78 16.69
C GLU A 187 -10.88 -2.12 16.08
N GLY A 188 -11.16 -2.35 14.80
CA GLY A 188 -10.76 -3.56 14.08
C GLY A 188 -9.25 -3.68 13.95
N LEU A 189 -8.77 -4.90 13.75
CA LEU A 189 -7.35 -5.17 13.54
C LEU A 189 -7.10 -5.58 12.09
N LEU A 190 -5.98 -5.09 11.53
CA LEU A 190 -5.49 -5.64 10.26
C LEU A 190 -5.25 -7.14 10.41
N PRO A 191 -5.68 -7.97 9.44
CA PRO A 191 -5.51 -9.41 9.56
C PRO A 191 -4.02 -9.79 9.66
N PRO A 192 -3.59 -10.53 10.68
CA PRO A 192 -2.17 -10.87 10.86
C PRO A 192 -1.71 -11.99 9.91
N LYS A 193 -2.64 -12.74 9.31
CA LYS A 193 -2.32 -13.86 8.41
C LYS A 193 -2.34 -13.40 6.96
N GLU A 194 -1.32 -13.78 6.20
CA GLU A 194 -1.26 -13.52 4.76
C GLU A 194 -2.45 -14.12 3.99
N ALA A 195 -2.96 -15.28 4.42
CA ALA A 195 -4.13 -15.93 3.83
C ALA A 195 -5.43 -15.11 3.90
N GLN A 196 -5.44 -14.04 4.71
CA GLN A 196 -6.60 -13.15 4.94
C GLN A 196 -6.45 -11.81 4.21
N LEU A 197 -5.39 -11.63 3.42
CA LEU A 197 -5.12 -10.41 2.65
C LEU A 197 -5.49 -10.58 1.16
N PRO A 198 -5.68 -9.47 0.43
CA PRO A 198 -5.81 -9.52 -1.03
C PRO A 198 -4.58 -10.18 -1.68
N GLY A 199 -4.81 -10.92 -2.75
CA GLY A 199 -3.76 -11.66 -3.47
C GLY A 199 -3.49 -13.07 -2.93
N ALA A 200 -4.01 -13.43 -1.75
CA ALA A 200 -3.79 -14.76 -1.19
C ALA A 200 -4.43 -15.88 -2.05
N PRO A 201 -3.72 -17.00 -2.32
CA PRO A 201 -4.31 -18.14 -3.02
C PRO A 201 -5.51 -18.73 -2.27
N ARG A 202 -6.59 -19.00 -2.98
CA ARG A 202 -7.76 -19.75 -2.51
C ARG A 202 -7.82 -21.10 -3.24
N GLU A 203 -6.86 -21.97 -2.95
CA GLU A 203 -6.67 -23.27 -3.63
C GLU A 203 -7.95 -24.13 -3.62
N TYR A 204 -8.72 -24.10 -2.52
CA TYR A 204 -9.96 -24.85 -2.37
C TYR A 204 -11.08 -24.46 -3.34
N ARG A 205 -10.94 -23.36 -4.10
CA ARG A 205 -11.88 -22.92 -5.16
C ARG A 205 -11.18 -22.31 -6.39
N ASN A 206 -9.94 -22.73 -6.65
CA ASN A 206 -9.14 -22.29 -7.80
C ASN A 206 -9.18 -20.77 -8.06
N GLY A 207 -9.02 -19.97 -7.00
CA GLY A 207 -9.20 -18.52 -7.06
C GLY A 207 -8.17 -17.75 -6.25
N ILE A 208 -8.33 -16.43 -6.25
CA ILE A 208 -7.52 -15.50 -5.47
C ILE A 208 -8.44 -14.75 -4.50
N HIS A 209 -7.95 -14.54 -3.28
CA HIS A 209 -8.59 -13.70 -2.27
C HIS A 209 -8.55 -12.23 -2.71
N LYS A 210 -9.70 -11.59 -2.89
CA LYS A 210 -9.77 -10.21 -3.43
C LYS A 210 -9.87 -9.12 -2.36
N GLY A 211 -10.14 -9.52 -1.12
CA GLY A 211 -10.42 -8.59 -0.01
C GLY A 211 -9.60 -8.88 1.24
N LEU A 212 -10.09 -8.37 2.36
CA LEU A 212 -9.56 -8.53 3.71
C LEU A 212 -10.55 -9.35 4.52
N ASP A 213 -10.10 -10.40 5.19
CA ASP A 213 -10.93 -11.08 6.18
C ASP A 213 -10.64 -10.54 7.58
N ILE A 214 -11.48 -9.63 8.05
CA ILE A 214 -11.32 -8.94 9.32
C ILE A 214 -12.09 -9.69 10.41
N TYR A 215 -11.35 -10.42 11.25
CA TYR A 215 -11.92 -11.27 12.30
C TYR A 215 -11.91 -10.67 13.70
N PHE A 216 -11.03 -9.70 13.96
CA PHE A 216 -10.69 -9.29 15.32
C PHE A 216 -10.80 -7.78 15.49
N LYS A 217 -11.13 -7.39 16.72
CA LYS A 217 -11.11 -5.99 17.18
C LYS A 217 -10.57 -5.90 18.60
N LYS A 218 -10.13 -4.70 18.97
CA LYS A 218 -9.73 -4.34 20.34
C LYS A 218 -10.95 -3.89 21.14
N GLU A 219 -10.93 -4.25 22.42
CA GLU A 219 -11.84 -3.76 23.44
C GLU A 219 -11.24 -2.56 24.19
N LYS A 220 -12.08 -1.86 24.95
CA LYS A 220 -11.65 -0.67 25.72
C LYS A 220 -10.56 -0.97 26.75
N ASP A 221 -10.51 -2.20 27.25
CA ASP A 221 -9.48 -2.68 28.17
C ASP A 221 -8.18 -3.12 27.47
N GLY A 222 -8.11 -2.98 26.14
CA GLY A 222 -6.97 -3.36 25.32
C GLY A 222 -6.95 -4.83 24.91
N THR A 223 -7.88 -5.66 25.39
CA THR A 223 -7.97 -7.06 24.99
C THR A 223 -8.46 -7.19 23.55
N THR A 224 -8.09 -8.29 22.89
CA THR A 224 -8.52 -8.59 21.51
C THR A 224 -9.57 -9.69 21.53
N ARG A 225 -10.68 -9.51 20.80
CA ARG A 225 -11.70 -10.54 20.63
C ARG A 225 -12.13 -10.68 19.17
N LYS A 226 -12.80 -11.79 18.88
CA LYS A 226 -13.45 -12.03 17.59
C LYS A 226 -14.67 -11.11 17.41
N LEU A 227 -14.98 -10.79 16.16
CA LEU A 227 -16.24 -10.14 15.80
C LEU A 227 -17.43 -11.04 16.12
N THR A 228 -18.55 -10.41 16.43
CA THR A 228 -19.87 -11.04 16.66
C THR A 228 -20.91 -10.41 15.74
N PHE A 229 -22.11 -10.99 15.69
CA PHE A 229 -23.23 -10.46 14.91
C PHE A 229 -23.68 -9.04 15.33
N SER A 230 -23.25 -8.55 16.49
CA SER A 230 -23.56 -7.22 16.99
C SER A 230 -22.51 -6.17 16.65
N ASP A 231 -21.36 -6.55 16.09
CA ASP A 231 -20.33 -5.58 15.73
C ASP A 231 -20.73 -4.82 14.47
N SER A 232 -20.88 -3.50 14.64
CA SER A 232 -21.21 -2.55 13.59
C SER A 232 -20.05 -2.36 12.62
N LEU A 233 -20.38 -2.22 11.33
CA LEU A 233 -19.48 -1.93 10.22
C LEU A 233 -19.76 -0.53 9.71
N ILE A 234 -18.72 0.23 9.38
CA ILE A 234 -18.83 1.63 8.99
C ILE A 234 -18.31 1.89 7.57
N SER A 235 -18.85 2.90 6.91
CA SER A 235 -18.36 3.33 5.60
C SER A 235 -16.92 3.85 5.74
N PRO A 236 -15.98 3.36 4.92
CA PRO A 236 -14.59 3.83 4.95
C PRO A 236 -14.48 5.29 4.47
N GLY A 237 -15.41 5.76 3.65
CA GLY A 237 -15.39 7.08 3.04
C GLY A 237 -16.80 7.60 2.75
N ASP A 238 -16.88 8.83 2.27
CA ASP A 238 -18.12 9.34 1.68
C ASP A 238 -18.42 8.57 0.39
N GLY A 239 -19.69 8.37 0.04
CA GLY A 239 -20.03 7.67 -1.19
C GLY A 239 -21.52 7.47 -1.42
N ILE A 240 -21.83 6.74 -2.49
CA ILE A 240 -23.18 6.35 -2.87
C ILE A 240 -23.26 4.82 -2.84
N VAL A 241 -24.29 4.29 -2.19
CA VAL A 241 -24.56 2.86 -2.20
C VAL A 241 -25.04 2.46 -3.59
N VAL A 242 -24.33 1.55 -4.25
CA VAL A 242 -24.65 1.06 -5.60
C VAL A 242 -25.14 -0.39 -5.62
N ARG A 243 -25.01 -1.09 -4.49
CA ARG A 243 -25.62 -2.40 -4.24
C ARG A 243 -25.99 -2.53 -2.76
N ALA A 244 -27.16 -3.10 -2.48
CA ALA A 244 -27.58 -3.48 -1.13
C ALA A 244 -28.51 -4.70 -1.23
N ASP A 245 -28.05 -5.85 -0.74
CA ASP A 245 -28.79 -7.12 -0.86
C ASP A 245 -29.84 -7.25 0.26
N LEU A 246 -30.85 -6.39 0.22
CA LEU A 246 -31.92 -6.30 1.23
C LEU A 246 -32.80 -7.56 1.27
N ASP A 247 -32.98 -8.22 0.11
CA ASP A 247 -33.80 -9.42 -0.05
C ASP A 247 -32.97 -10.72 -0.05
N TYR A 248 -31.77 -10.69 0.54
CA TYR A 248 -30.88 -11.85 0.61
C TYR A 248 -31.53 -13.04 1.31
N VAL A 249 -31.43 -14.21 0.68
CA VAL A 249 -31.90 -15.50 1.22
C VAL A 249 -30.70 -16.43 1.44
N PRO A 250 -30.51 -16.97 2.66
CA PRO A 250 -29.44 -17.93 2.96
C PRO A 250 -29.48 -19.17 2.06
N MET A 251 -28.30 -19.71 1.76
CA MET A 251 -28.19 -21.02 1.12
C MET A 251 -28.48 -22.14 2.12
N THR A 252 -29.13 -23.20 1.66
CA THR A 252 -29.13 -24.50 2.35
C THR A 252 -27.74 -25.17 2.25
N VAL A 253 -27.46 -26.15 3.11
CA VAL A 253 -26.20 -26.92 3.06
C VAL A 253 -25.98 -27.56 1.70
N SER A 254 -27.02 -28.11 1.07
CA SER A 254 -26.93 -28.74 -0.26
C SER A 254 -26.65 -27.73 -1.37
N GLU A 255 -27.29 -26.56 -1.35
CA GLU A 255 -26.97 -25.46 -2.28
C GLU A 255 -25.51 -25.01 -2.13
N PHE A 256 -25.05 -24.79 -0.89
CA PHE A 256 -23.66 -24.39 -0.62
C PHE A 256 -22.66 -25.42 -1.19
N GLN A 257 -22.90 -26.71 -0.96
CA GLN A 257 -22.06 -27.79 -1.49
C GLN A 257 -22.08 -27.83 -3.02
N PHE A 258 -23.25 -27.66 -3.63
CA PHE A 258 -23.39 -27.60 -5.08
C PHE A 258 -22.60 -26.44 -5.68
N HIS A 259 -22.78 -25.22 -5.17
CA HIS A 259 -22.06 -24.03 -5.64
C HIS A 259 -20.54 -24.16 -5.40
N SER A 260 -20.13 -24.78 -4.29
CA SER A 260 -18.71 -25.02 -3.99
C SER A 260 -18.08 -25.95 -5.02
N ALA A 261 -18.77 -27.04 -5.37
CA ALA A 261 -18.32 -27.98 -6.39
C ALA A 261 -18.29 -27.35 -7.79
N GLN A 262 -19.23 -26.44 -8.11
CA GLN A 262 -19.22 -25.70 -9.39
C GLN A 262 -18.04 -24.72 -9.45
N ALA A 263 -17.78 -23.97 -8.38
CA ALA A 263 -16.66 -23.03 -8.32
C ALA A 263 -15.29 -23.71 -8.42
N GLN A 264 -15.18 -24.97 -7.97
CA GLN A 264 -13.96 -25.77 -8.16
C GLN A 264 -13.74 -26.21 -9.61
N LYS A 265 -14.83 -26.44 -10.36
CA LYS A 265 -14.78 -26.97 -11.73
C LYS A 265 -14.67 -25.87 -12.79
N ASN A 266 -15.39 -24.78 -12.58
CA ASN A 266 -15.53 -23.69 -13.53
C ASN A 266 -14.63 -22.52 -13.12
N GLY A 267 -14.01 -21.85 -14.10
CA GLY A 267 -13.27 -20.62 -13.85
C GLY A 267 -14.15 -19.47 -13.32
N VAL A 268 -13.54 -18.33 -13.04
CA VAL A 268 -14.22 -17.14 -12.50
C VAL A 268 -15.22 -16.60 -13.53
N THR A 269 -16.51 -16.81 -13.29
CA THR A 269 -17.63 -16.27 -14.08
C THR A 269 -18.69 -15.68 -13.16
N TYR A 270 -19.62 -14.88 -13.70
CA TYR A 270 -20.76 -14.36 -12.96
C TYR A 270 -21.58 -15.51 -12.35
N VAL A 271 -21.97 -15.33 -11.09
CA VAL A 271 -22.89 -16.23 -10.38
C VAL A 271 -23.95 -15.38 -9.68
N GLU A 272 -25.20 -15.80 -9.77
CA GLU A 272 -26.34 -15.07 -9.15
C GLU A 272 -26.31 -15.17 -7.62
N LYS A 273 -25.87 -16.32 -7.09
CA LYS A 273 -25.55 -16.51 -5.67
C LYS A 273 -24.04 -16.72 -5.55
N ASP A 274 -23.33 -15.67 -5.16
CA ASP A 274 -21.91 -15.78 -4.86
C ASP A 274 -21.68 -16.13 -3.37
N PHE A 275 -20.44 -16.47 -3.05
CA PHE A 275 -20.03 -16.69 -1.66
C PHE A 275 -19.86 -15.38 -0.89
N GLY A 276 -20.15 -14.21 -1.47
CA GLY A 276 -20.13 -12.94 -0.77
C GLY A 276 -21.33 -12.75 0.17
N GLY A 277 -22.38 -13.56 0.02
CA GLY A 277 -23.52 -13.57 0.92
C GLY A 277 -24.36 -12.31 0.79
N ARG A 278 -24.78 -11.75 1.93
CA ARG A 278 -25.45 -10.44 1.97
C ARG A 278 -24.38 -9.36 1.78
N GLN A 279 -24.51 -8.54 0.73
CA GLN A 279 -23.51 -7.52 0.37
C GLN A 279 -24.05 -6.08 0.40
N VAL A 280 -23.12 -5.14 0.61
CA VAL A 280 -23.31 -3.70 0.31
C VAL A 280 -22.11 -3.20 -0.45
N TRP A 281 -22.32 -2.53 -1.58
CA TRP A 281 -21.25 -1.91 -2.36
C TRP A 281 -21.40 -0.39 -2.35
N ILE A 282 -20.30 0.32 -2.16
CA ILE A 282 -20.25 1.77 -2.08
C ILE A 282 -19.30 2.28 -3.15
N ASP A 283 -19.79 3.19 -4.00
CA ASP A 283 -18.98 3.98 -4.92
C ASP A 283 -18.52 5.26 -4.21
N HIS A 284 -17.19 5.38 -4.06
CA HIS A 284 -16.54 6.54 -3.44
C HIS A 284 -16.13 7.60 -4.49
N GLY A 285 -16.39 7.36 -5.77
CA GLY A 285 -15.97 8.19 -6.89
C GLY A 285 -14.52 7.94 -7.32
N ASN A 286 -14.10 8.59 -8.41
CA ASN A 286 -12.73 8.51 -8.96
C ASN A 286 -12.24 7.07 -9.23
N GLY A 287 -13.17 6.16 -9.54
CA GLY A 287 -12.86 4.76 -9.82
C GLY A 287 -12.62 3.89 -8.57
N VAL A 288 -12.92 4.39 -7.36
CA VAL A 288 -12.74 3.65 -6.11
C VAL A 288 -14.08 3.15 -5.57
N MET A 289 -14.18 1.85 -5.32
CA MET A 289 -15.35 1.22 -4.71
C MET A 289 -14.94 0.35 -3.52
N SER A 290 -15.84 0.19 -2.56
CA SER A 290 -15.72 -0.82 -1.51
C SER A 290 -16.88 -1.81 -1.55
N SER A 291 -16.59 -3.07 -1.24
CA SER A 291 -17.60 -4.12 -1.07
C SER A 291 -17.52 -4.69 0.34
N PHE A 292 -18.64 -4.63 1.05
CA PHE A 292 -18.88 -5.33 2.30
C PHE A 292 -19.55 -6.66 1.97
N ASN A 293 -18.98 -7.76 2.46
CA ASN A 293 -19.50 -9.11 2.27
C ASN A 293 -19.73 -9.79 3.63
N HIS A 294 -20.48 -10.89 3.61
CA HIS A 294 -20.85 -11.70 4.78
C HIS A 294 -21.67 -10.94 5.83
N LEU A 295 -22.37 -9.86 5.48
CA LEU A 295 -23.10 -9.04 6.44
C LEU A 295 -24.20 -9.88 7.13
N SER A 296 -24.37 -9.69 8.43
CA SER A 296 -25.51 -10.24 9.17
C SER A 296 -26.77 -9.42 8.95
N SER A 297 -26.61 -8.10 8.83
CA SER A 297 -27.70 -7.17 8.56
C SER A 297 -27.19 -5.97 7.78
N ILE A 298 -28.11 -5.32 7.05
CA ILE A 298 -27.89 -4.01 6.42
C ILE A 298 -28.67 -2.99 7.25
N LYS A 299 -28.06 -1.83 7.52
CA LYS A 299 -28.69 -0.75 8.28
C LYS A 299 -30.04 -0.38 7.68
N LYS A 300 -31.05 -0.22 8.52
CA LYS A 300 -32.41 0.15 8.10
C LYS A 300 -32.39 1.47 7.32
N GLY A 301 -33.01 1.46 6.14
CA GLY A 301 -33.11 2.63 5.26
C GLY A 301 -31.89 2.84 4.36
N LEU A 302 -30.87 1.98 4.46
CA LEU A 302 -29.75 1.96 3.52
C LEU A 302 -30.12 1.11 2.30
N GLY A 303 -30.15 1.73 1.13
CA GLY A 303 -30.46 1.05 -0.13
C GLY A 303 -29.69 1.67 -1.31
N ILE A 304 -29.92 1.15 -2.51
CA ILE A 304 -29.29 1.69 -3.72
C ILE A 304 -29.66 3.18 -3.86
N GLY A 305 -28.65 4.03 -4.12
CA GLY A 305 -28.78 5.48 -4.23
C GLY A 305 -28.66 6.24 -2.91
N SER A 306 -28.59 5.56 -1.75
CA SER A 306 -28.32 6.21 -0.47
C SER A 306 -26.94 6.87 -0.48
N ASN A 307 -26.87 8.13 -0.04
CA ASN A 307 -25.60 8.78 0.27
C ASN A 307 -25.17 8.36 1.67
N VAL A 308 -23.89 8.02 1.81
CA VAL A 308 -23.27 7.70 3.10
C VAL A 308 -22.08 8.60 3.37
N LYS A 309 -21.83 8.87 4.66
CA LYS A 309 -20.63 9.57 5.11
C LYS A 309 -19.59 8.61 5.69
N ALA A 310 -18.32 9.00 5.60
CA ALA A 310 -17.24 8.28 6.29
C ALA A 310 -17.58 8.11 7.79
N GLY A 311 -17.48 6.87 8.29
CA GLY A 311 -17.83 6.53 9.65
C GLY A 311 -19.32 6.23 9.88
N GLU A 312 -20.19 6.41 8.89
CA GLU A 312 -21.59 6.03 8.98
C GLU A 312 -21.76 4.51 9.00
N GLU A 313 -22.60 4.01 9.90
CA GLU A 313 -22.95 2.59 9.96
C GLU A 313 -23.57 2.08 8.65
N ILE A 314 -23.10 0.93 8.19
CA ILE A 314 -23.56 0.22 6.99
C ILE A 314 -24.39 -1.01 7.35
N GLY A 315 -24.03 -1.69 8.44
CA GLY A 315 -24.64 -2.94 8.87
C GLY A 315 -23.81 -3.62 9.93
N THR A 316 -23.97 -4.94 10.10
CA THR A 316 -23.23 -5.71 11.10
C THR A 316 -22.44 -6.87 10.48
N ALA A 317 -21.32 -7.21 11.11
CA ALA A 317 -20.51 -8.37 10.75
C ALA A 317 -21.32 -9.66 10.86
N GLY A 318 -21.02 -10.64 10.01
CA GLY A 318 -21.74 -11.90 10.01
C GLY A 318 -20.97 -13.01 9.31
N ASN A 319 -21.70 -14.05 8.92
CA ASN A 319 -21.18 -15.19 8.19
C ASN A 319 -22.07 -15.54 6.98
N SER A 320 -22.84 -14.58 6.47
CA SER A 320 -23.78 -14.85 5.38
C SER A 320 -23.04 -15.32 4.13
N GLY A 321 -23.61 -16.27 3.40
CA GLY A 321 -22.97 -16.90 2.23
C GLY A 321 -21.87 -17.91 2.56
N LEU A 322 -21.59 -18.16 3.85
CA LEU A 322 -20.66 -19.19 4.30
C LEU A 322 -21.39 -20.45 4.77
N ILE A 323 -20.64 -21.55 4.91
CA ILE A 323 -21.17 -22.82 5.43
C ILE A 323 -21.73 -22.69 6.85
N GLY A 324 -21.24 -21.74 7.65
CA GLY A 324 -21.75 -21.46 8.99
C GLY A 324 -23.21 -21.01 8.96
N GLU A 325 -23.57 -20.07 8.07
CA GLU A 325 -24.96 -19.65 7.89
C GLU A 325 -25.84 -20.80 7.40
N ALA A 326 -25.37 -21.59 6.43
CA ALA A 326 -26.10 -22.73 5.91
C ALA A 326 -26.36 -23.83 6.96
N LYS A 327 -25.51 -23.92 7.98
CA LYS A 327 -25.65 -24.82 9.13
C LYS A 327 -26.38 -24.19 10.33
N GLU A 328 -26.84 -22.94 10.19
CA GLU A 328 -27.45 -22.17 11.27
C GLU A 328 -26.53 -22.02 12.50
N SER A 329 -25.22 -21.86 12.27
CA SER A 329 -24.22 -21.64 13.31
C SER A 329 -23.62 -20.23 13.27
N ASP A 330 -22.95 -19.85 14.36
CA ASP A 330 -22.18 -18.61 14.49
C ASP A 330 -20.70 -18.77 14.05
N GLU A 331 -20.39 -19.86 13.37
CA GLU A 331 -19.04 -20.14 12.92
C GLU A 331 -18.59 -19.13 11.86
N ASN A 332 -17.32 -18.74 11.96
CA ASN A 332 -16.62 -17.92 10.98
C ASN A 332 -17.22 -16.52 10.74
N ILE A 333 -17.74 -15.87 11.78
CA ILE A 333 -18.13 -14.45 11.71
C ILE A 333 -16.90 -13.58 11.41
N HIS A 334 -16.97 -12.82 10.32
CA HIS A 334 -15.98 -11.81 9.94
C HIS A 334 -16.56 -10.83 8.91
N LEU A 335 -15.88 -9.71 8.70
CA LEU A 335 -16.11 -8.91 7.51
C LEU A 335 -15.13 -9.36 6.41
N HIS A 336 -15.64 -9.78 5.26
CA HIS A 336 -14.84 -9.81 4.03
C HIS A 336 -14.99 -8.49 3.29
N PHE A 337 -13.96 -7.65 3.34
CA PHE A 337 -13.97 -6.30 2.79
C PHE A 337 -13.09 -6.20 1.54
N GLU A 338 -13.66 -5.84 0.41
CA GLU A 338 -12.89 -5.64 -0.83
C GLU A 338 -12.78 -4.16 -1.16
N ILE A 339 -11.63 -3.77 -1.72
CA ILE A 339 -11.39 -2.43 -2.28
C ILE A 339 -11.13 -2.64 -3.76
N TRP A 340 -11.85 -1.91 -4.60
CA TRP A 340 -11.75 -1.97 -6.05
C TRP A 340 -11.30 -0.62 -6.60
N VAL A 341 -10.32 -0.64 -7.49
CA VAL A 341 -9.74 0.54 -8.15
C VAL A 341 -9.74 0.30 -9.65
N ASP A 342 -10.49 1.11 -10.39
CA ASP A 342 -10.64 1.01 -11.85
C ASP A 342 -11.04 -0.40 -12.35
N GLY A 343 -11.82 -1.12 -11.53
CA GLY A 343 -12.32 -2.47 -11.85
C GLY A 343 -11.39 -3.63 -11.48
N GLU A 344 -10.23 -3.37 -10.88
CA GLU A 344 -9.32 -4.38 -10.32
C GLU A 344 -9.29 -4.27 -8.79
N TYR A 345 -9.12 -5.40 -8.08
CA TYR A 345 -9.03 -5.34 -6.62
C TYR A 345 -7.68 -4.74 -6.18
N LEU A 346 -7.69 -3.97 -5.10
CA LEU A 346 -6.47 -3.36 -4.55
C LEU A 346 -5.47 -4.46 -4.16
N GLY A 347 -4.25 -4.39 -4.69
CA GLY A 347 -3.22 -5.39 -4.45
C GLY A 347 -3.13 -6.51 -5.48
N ALA A 348 -3.87 -6.44 -6.59
CA ALA A 348 -3.76 -7.45 -7.64
C ALA A 348 -2.33 -7.53 -8.20
N GLY A 349 -1.70 -8.69 -8.03
CA GLY A 349 -0.31 -8.94 -8.45
C GLY A 349 0.75 -8.44 -7.47
N VAL A 350 0.36 -7.95 -6.29
CA VAL A 350 1.24 -7.40 -5.26
C VAL A 350 1.59 -8.48 -4.23
N SER A 351 2.81 -8.43 -3.68
CA SER A 351 3.21 -9.32 -2.58
C SER A 351 2.53 -8.94 -1.26
N GLY A 352 2.37 -9.90 -0.35
CA GLY A 352 1.76 -9.68 0.97
C GLY A 352 2.29 -8.47 1.77
N PRO A 353 3.63 -8.31 1.93
CA PRO A 353 4.19 -7.14 2.60
C PRO A 353 3.84 -5.80 1.93
N GLN A 354 3.82 -5.75 0.60
CA GLN A 354 3.44 -4.55 -0.15
C GLN A 354 1.95 -4.27 -0.04
N MET A 355 1.12 -5.32 -0.05
CA MET A 355 -0.31 -5.18 0.19
C MET A 355 -0.60 -4.56 1.56
N ARG A 356 0.12 -4.94 2.61
CA ARG A 356 -0.03 -4.32 3.93
C ARG A 356 0.25 -2.82 3.91
N LYS A 357 1.28 -2.37 3.18
CA LYS A 357 1.57 -0.95 3.00
C LYS A 357 0.44 -0.22 2.28
N LEU A 358 -0.06 -0.80 1.18
CA LEU A 358 -1.22 -0.26 0.45
C LEU A 358 -2.43 -0.06 1.35
N LEU A 359 -2.70 -1.01 2.26
CA LEU A 359 -3.80 -0.89 3.23
C LEU A 359 -3.57 0.24 4.24
N GLN A 360 -2.34 0.44 4.69
CA GLN A 360 -2.01 1.55 5.61
C GLN A 360 -2.23 2.90 4.95
N PHE A 361 -1.87 3.05 3.67
CA PHE A 361 -2.18 4.26 2.91
C PHE A 361 -3.68 4.46 2.74
N PHE A 362 -4.38 3.42 2.29
CA PHE A 362 -5.81 3.48 2.06
C PHE A 362 -6.54 3.89 3.33
N PHE A 363 -6.21 3.24 4.45
CA PHE A 363 -6.83 3.50 5.74
C PHE A 363 -6.14 4.57 6.58
N SER A 364 -5.43 5.52 5.97
CA SER A 364 -4.63 6.52 6.70
C SER A 364 -5.43 7.45 7.62
N ARG A 365 -6.77 7.48 7.54
CA ARG A 365 -7.63 8.19 8.49
C ARG A 365 -7.78 7.46 9.83
N SER A 366 -7.38 6.19 9.91
CA SER A 366 -7.43 5.37 11.12
C SER A 366 -6.09 5.39 11.84
N GLU A 367 -5.94 6.31 12.81
CA GLU A 367 -4.69 6.55 13.56
C GLU A 367 -4.07 5.30 14.20
N PHE A 368 -4.87 4.26 14.50
CA PHE A 368 -4.39 3.02 15.12
C PHE A 368 -3.63 2.08 14.17
N LEU A 369 -3.70 2.30 12.85
CA LEU A 369 -3.01 1.50 11.83
C LEU A 369 -1.63 2.06 11.46
N LEU A 370 -1.33 3.29 11.89
CA LEU A 370 -0.11 4.03 11.60
C LEU A 370 0.94 3.93 12.72
N LYS A 371 0.68 3.15 13.78
CA LYS A 371 1.56 2.99 14.95
C LYS A 371 2.16 1.60 15.04
#